data_AF-A0A1H7ZCW8-F1
#
_entry.id   AF-A0A1H7ZCW8-F1
#
_cell.length_a   1.000
_cell.length_b   1.000
_cell.length_c   1.000
_cell.angle_alpha   90.00
_cell.angle_beta   90.00
_cell.angle_gamma   90.00
#
_symmetry.space_group_name_H-M   'P 1'
#
loop_
_entity.id
_entity.type
_entity.pdbx_description
1 polymer ?
#
loop_
_entity_poly.entity_id
_entity_poly.type
_entity_poly.pdbx_seq_one_letter_code
_entity_poly.pdbx_strand_id
1 'polypeptide(L)'
;MRCQQCNYENESSSAVFCDNCGTRLNVQRSDISPPATTVTQTGKKMNPNLYTISLWGGILCFLLAGSFSSGNNNAFDGLLFIIGFGAIIFSETYWLVCLYKCWSIVQGFGARTTPGKAVGYLFIPFFNFYWIFVALKGLSEDANTFSKRQEMRKEISVGLSLSICIILIIPYINMLGLPLQNILIYQWADFYNTAALSKNHDISFVKADAVV
;
A
#
# COMPACT_ATOMS: atom_id res chain seq x y z
N MET A 1 -8.15 38.10 -3.90
CA MET A 1 -6.68 38.34 -3.82
C MET A 1 -6.27 39.46 -4.76
N ARG A 2 -5.33 40.35 -4.38
CA ARG A 2 -4.95 41.53 -5.18
C ARG A 2 -3.81 41.24 -6.15
N CYS A 3 -3.97 41.67 -7.40
CA CYS A 3 -2.89 41.63 -8.38
C CYS A 3 -1.81 42.67 -8.05
N GLN A 4 -0.54 42.28 -7.97
CA GLN A 4 0.56 43.23 -7.70
C GLN A 4 0.86 44.17 -8.88
N GLN A 5 0.39 43.85 -10.09
CA GLN A 5 0.67 44.63 -11.29
C GLN A 5 -0.41 45.66 -11.62
N CYS A 6 -1.69 45.33 -11.42
CA CYS A 6 -2.81 46.23 -11.73
C CYS A 6 -3.68 46.59 -10.52
N ASN A 7 -3.35 46.09 -9.32
CA ASN A 7 -4.08 46.31 -8.07
C ASN A 7 -5.56 45.89 -8.07
N TYR A 8 -6.00 45.12 -9.08
CA TYR A 8 -7.34 44.57 -9.18
C TYR A 8 -7.58 43.45 -8.16
N GLU A 9 -8.77 43.41 -7.57
CA GLU A 9 -9.23 42.35 -6.66
C GLU A 9 -9.95 41.26 -7.44
N ASN A 10 -9.35 40.07 -7.52
CA ASN A 10 -10.02 38.92 -8.13
C ASN A 10 -11.01 38.28 -7.13
N GLU A 11 -12.14 37.82 -7.65
CA GLU A 11 -13.25 37.24 -6.88
C GLU A 11 -12.85 35.94 -6.17
N SER A 12 -12.01 35.12 -6.80
CA SER A 12 -11.52 33.86 -6.24
C SER A 12 -10.13 34.02 -5.61
N SER A 13 -9.96 33.50 -4.40
CA SER A 13 -8.65 33.41 -3.72
C SER A 13 -7.72 32.35 -4.34
N SER A 14 -8.19 31.58 -5.32
CA SER A 14 -7.45 30.53 -6.03
C SER A 14 -7.18 30.85 -7.52
N ALA A 15 -7.47 32.08 -7.97
CA ALA A 15 -7.24 32.48 -9.36
C ALA A 15 -5.75 32.43 -9.75
N VAL A 16 -5.42 31.67 -10.79
CA VAL A 16 -4.02 31.55 -11.29
C VAL A 16 -3.61 32.78 -12.13
N PHE A 17 -4.58 33.44 -12.73
CA PHE A 17 -4.41 34.62 -13.58
C PHE A 17 -5.33 35.74 -13.10
N CYS A 18 -4.93 36.99 -13.34
CA CYS A 18 -5.78 38.14 -13.04
C CYS A 18 -6.87 38.33 -14.10
N ASP A 19 -8.12 38.51 -13.66
CA ASP A 19 -9.28 38.66 -14.55
C ASP A 19 -9.25 39.96 -15.36
N ASN A 20 -8.50 40.96 -14.90
CA ASN A 20 -8.39 42.26 -15.57
C ASN A 20 -7.19 42.34 -16.53
N CYS A 21 -5.98 42.00 -16.07
CA CYS A 21 -4.75 42.21 -16.84
C CYS A 21 -4.10 40.93 -17.39
N GLY A 22 -4.66 39.75 -17.10
CA GLY A 22 -4.13 38.45 -17.55
C GLY A 22 -2.76 38.06 -16.98
N THR A 23 -2.19 38.88 -16.10
CA THR A 23 -0.87 38.58 -15.49
C THR A 23 -1.01 37.39 -14.55
N ARG A 24 -0.04 36.47 -14.60
CA ARG A 24 0.00 35.31 -13.72
C ARG A 24 0.21 35.75 -12.28
N LEU A 25 -0.68 35.34 -11.39
CA LEU A 25 -0.62 35.71 -9.98
C LEU A 25 0.36 34.76 -9.27
N ASN A 26 1.24 35.32 -8.44
CA ASN A 26 2.23 34.54 -7.69
C ASN A 26 1.54 33.91 -6.48
N VAL A 27 0.80 32.82 -6.74
CA VAL A 27 0.14 32.03 -5.70
C VAL A 27 1.23 31.42 -4.81
N GLN A 28 1.38 31.95 -3.59
CA GLN A 28 2.21 31.34 -2.56
C GLN A 28 1.73 29.90 -2.37
N ARG A 29 2.65 28.94 -2.56
CA ARG A 29 2.39 27.49 -2.56
C ARG A 29 1.92 26.96 -1.18
N SER A 30 1.71 27.84 -0.18
CA SER A 30 1.10 27.49 1.11
C SER A 30 -0.37 27.11 0.97
N ASP A 31 -1.08 27.66 -0.01
CA ASP A 31 -2.55 27.51 -0.10
C ASP A 31 -2.96 26.45 -1.13
N ILE A 32 -1.99 25.93 -1.90
CA ILE A 32 -2.13 24.75 -2.76
C ILE A 32 -1.17 23.68 -2.22
N SER A 33 -1.36 23.31 -0.96
CA SER A 33 -1.13 21.92 -0.60
C SER A 33 -2.11 21.10 -1.45
N PRO A 34 -1.68 20.27 -2.42
CA PRO A 34 -2.58 19.22 -2.91
C PRO A 34 -3.05 18.52 -1.64
N PRO A 35 -4.38 18.39 -1.39
CA PRO A 35 -4.91 18.07 -0.08
C PRO A 35 -4.02 17.00 0.47
N ALA A 36 -3.20 17.39 1.47
CA ALA A 36 -2.26 16.48 2.07
C ALA A 36 -3.17 15.33 2.42
N THR A 37 -3.02 14.24 1.68
CA THR A 37 -3.76 13.05 2.00
C THR A 37 -2.99 12.64 3.23
N THR A 38 -3.39 13.23 4.35
CA THR A 38 -3.04 12.85 5.70
C THR A 38 -3.64 11.47 5.73
N VAL A 39 -2.91 10.52 5.16
CA VAL A 39 -3.18 9.11 5.30
C VAL A 39 -3.13 8.98 6.79
N THR A 40 -4.32 8.92 7.38
CA THR A 40 -4.53 8.67 8.78
C THR A 40 -3.85 7.34 8.99
N GLN A 41 -2.58 7.36 9.40
CA GLN A 41 -1.82 6.18 9.70
C GLN A 41 -2.51 5.63 10.93
N THR A 42 -3.48 4.75 10.72
CA THR A 42 -4.12 4.02 11.80
C THR A 42 -2.98 3.25 12.44
N GLY A 43 -2.55 3.65 13.65
CA GLY A 43 -1.44 3.07 14.41
C GLY A 43 -1.61 1.60 14.80
N LYS A 44 -2.50 0.88 14.10
CA LYS A 44 -2.73 -0.54 14.25
C LYS A 44 -1.61 -1.30 13.56
N LYS A 45 -0.80 -1.99 14.38
CA LYS A 45 0.29 -2.88 13.98
C LYS A 45 -0.19 -3.89 12.93
N MET A 46 0.69 -4.23 12.00
CA MET A 46 0.45 -5.24 10.99
C MET A 46 0.70 -6.63 11.61
N ASN A 47 -0.29 -7.52 11.53
CA ASN A 47 -0.17 -8.90 12.04
C ASN A 47 -0.07 -9.86 10.84
N PRO A 48 1.14 -10.34 10.49
CA PRO A 48 1.33 -11.19 9.31
C PRO A 48 0.66 -12.56 9.46
N ASN A 49 0.45 -13.05 10.68
CA ASN A 49 -0.20 -14.34 10.90
C ASN A 49 -1.67 -14.34 10.45
N LEU A 50 -2.34 -13.18 10.44
CA LEU A 50 -3.71 -13.08 9.98
C LEU A 50 -3.83 -13.42 8.49
N TYR A 51 -2.87 -12.99 7.68
CA TYR A 51 -2.78 -13.37 6.26
C TYR A 51 -2.51 -14.87 6.12
N THR A 52 -1.50 -15.38 6.83
CA THR A 52 -1.10 -16.80 6.75
C THR A 52 -2.22 -17.76 7.12
N ILE A 53 -2.93 -17.49 8.23
CA ILE A 53 -4.04 -18.33 8.69
C ILE A 53 -5.18 -18.32 7.68
N SER A 54 -5.55 -17.13 7.16
CA SER A 54 -6.64 -17.01 6.19
C SER A 54 -6.31 -17.68 4.85
N LEU A 55 -5.08 -17.52 4.36
CA LEU A 55 -4.64 -18.09 3.09
C LEU A 55 -4.60 -19.61 3.17
N TRP A 56 -3.80 -20.17 4.10
CA TRP A 56 -3.61 -21.62 4.19
C TRP A 56 -4.86 -22.33 4.71
N GLY A 57 -5.60 -21.72 5.65
CA GLY A 57 -6.89 -22.22 6.10
C GLY A 57 -7.93 -22.25 4.98
N GLY A 58 -7.98 -21.19 4.17
CA GLY A 58 -8.87 -21.11 3.00
C GLY A 58 -8.54 -22.15 1.94
N ILE A 59 -7.26 -22.31 1.59
CA ILE A 59 -6.79 -23.35 0.67
C ILE A 59 -7.13 -24.74 1.20
N LEU A 60 -6.90 -25.02 2.48
CA LEU A 60 -7.23 -26.30 3.09
C LEU A 60 -8.73 -26.58 2.98
N CYS A 61 -9.60 -25.63 3.38
CA CYS A 61 -11.05 -25.80 3.25
C CYS A 61 -11.50 -26.03 1.81
N PHE A 62 -10.90 -25.32 0.85
CA PHE A 62 -11.20 -25.47 -0.57
C PHE A 62 -10.79 -26.85 -1.11
N LEU A 63 -9.60 -27.35 -0.74
CA LEU A 63 -9.13 -28.68 -1.14
C LEU A 63 -9.92 -29.81 -0.49
N LEU A 64 -10.32 -29.64 0.77
CA LEU A 64 -11.17 -30.60 1.48
C LEU A 64 -12.55 -30.71 0.84
N ALA A 65 -13.15 -29.60 0.40
CA ALA A 65 -14.40 -29.64 -0.37
C ALA A 65 -14.28 -30.55 -1.61
N GLY A 66 -13.28 -30.28 -2.47
CA GLY A 66 -13.07 -31.09 -3.68
C GLY A 66 -12.73 -32.57 -3.43
N SER A 67 -12.12 -32.90 -2.28
CA SER A 67 -11.67 -34.27 -1.96
C SER A 67 -12.76 -35.13 -1.31
N PHE A 68 -13.73 -34.51 -0.63
CA PHE A 68 -14.83 -35.22 0.05
C PHE A 68 -16.09 -35.40 -0.81
N SER A 69 -16.03 -35.04 -2.09
CA SER A 69 -17.10 -35.25 -3.10
C SER A 69 -17.44 -36.73 -3.38
N SER A 70 -16.95 -37.67 -2.57
CA SER A 70 -17.33 -39.09 -2.56
C SER A 70 -18.38 -39.43 -1.47
N GLY A 71 -18.71 -38.50 -0.56
CA GLY A 71 -19.72 -38.68 0.49
C GLY A 71 -21.03 -37.95 0.21
N ASN A 72 -22.16 -38.59 0.53
CA ASN A 72 -23.56 -38.19 0.28
C ASN A 72 -24.02 -36.80 0.84
N ASN A 73 -23.13 -35.98 1.40
CA ASN A 73 -23.45 -34.73 2.10
C ASN A 73 -23.04 -33.47 1.31
N ASN A 74 -23.75 -33.21 0.21
CA ASN A 74 -23.59 -32.02 -0.65
C ASN A 74 -23.68 -30.66 0.10
N ALA A 75 -24.42 -30.58 1.21
CA ALA A 75 -24.54 -29.34 1.99
C ALA A 75 -23.26 -28.96 2.77
N PHE A 76 -22.55 -29.97 3.32
CA PHE A 76 -21.32 -29.74 4.06
C PHE A 76 -20.18 -29.34 3.11
N ASP A 77 -20.11 -30.00 1.96
CA ASP A 77 -19.17 -29.69 0.89
C ASP A 77 -19.35 -28.26 0.35
N GLY A 78 -20.60 -27.87 0.06
CA GLY A 78 -20.91 -26.51 -0.37
C GLY A 78 -20.54 -25.43 0.67
N LEU A 79 -20.72 -25.71 1.97
CA LEU A 79 -20.32 -24.79 3.03
C LEU A 79 -18.80 -24.60 3.09
N LEU A 80 -18.03 -25.69 3.00
CA LEU A 80 -16.57 -25.64 2.99
C LEU A 80 -16.03 -24.87 1.78
N PHE A 81 -16.67 -25.02 0.63
CA PHE A 81 -16.33 -24.27 -0.57
C PHE A 81 -16.52 -22.76 -0.36
N ILE A 82 -17.68 -22.35 0.16
CA ILE A 82 -17.98 -20.92 0.42
C ILE A 82 -17.01 -20.33 1.44
N ILE A 83 -16.75 -21.04 2.55
CA ILE A 83 -15.82 -20.58 3.59
C ILE A 83 -14.40 -20.50 3.03
N GLY A 84 -13.94 -21.54 2.32
CA GLY A 84 -12.61 -21.58 1.74
C GLY A 84 -12.38 -20.45 0.74
N PHE A 85 -13.34 -20.25 -0.17
CA PHE A 85 -13.28 -19.17 -1.15
C PHE A 85 -13.32 -17.78 -0.50
N GLY A 86 -14.20 -17.58 0.48
CA GLY A 86 -14.27 -16.32 1.24
C GLY A 86 -12.97 -16.00 1.98
N ALA A 87 -12.33 -17.00 2.58
CA ALA A 87 -11.04 -16.84 3.28
C ALA A 87 -9.89 -16.49 2.33
N ILE A 88 -9.88 -17.03 1.11
CA ILE A 88 -8.90 -16.68 0.07
C ILE A 88 -9.10 -15.23 -0.42
N ILE A 89 -10.34 -14.81 -0.66
CA ILE A 89 -10.62 -13.40 -1.02
C ILE A 89 -10.16 -12.46 0.10
N PHE A 90 -10.43 -12.84 1.36
CA PHE A 90 -9.99 -12.06 2.51
C PHE A 90 -8.46 -11.95 2.57
N SER A 91 -7.71 -13.03 2.30
CA SER A 91 -6.25 -12.98 2.28
C SER A 91 -5.72 -12.07 1.17
N GLU A 92 -6.28 -12.13 -0.05
CA GLU A 92 -5.86 -11.25 -1.15
C GLU A 92 -6.16 -9.77 -0.85
N THR A 93 -7.34 -9.50 -0.27
CA THR A 93 -7.69 -8.16 0.18
C THR A 93 -6.71 -7.66 1.25
N TYR A 94 -6.35 -8.52 2.21
CA TYR A 94 -5.38 -8.18 3.24
C TYR A 94 -4.00 -7.88 2.66
N TRP A 95 -3.56 -8.63 1.65
CA TRP A 95 -2.30 -8.38 0.96
C TRP A 95 -2.26 -6.98 0.32
N LEU A 96 -3.35 -6.55 -0.32
CA LEU A 96 -3.47 -5.20 -0.88
C LEU A 96 -3.45 -4.11 0.21
N VAL A 97 -4.09 -4.37 1.37
CA VAL A 97 -4.05 -3.45 2.51
C VAL A 97 -2.62 -3.31 3.05
N CYS A 98 -1.87 -4.40 3.12
CA CYS A 98 -0.46 -4.36 3.53
C CYS A 98 0.39 -3.57 2.54
N LEU A 99 0.19 -3.80 1.23
CA LEU A 99 0.83 -3.02 0.18
C LEU A 99 0.54 -1.51 0.34
N TYR A 100 -0.72 -1.13 0.52
CA TYR A 100 -1.12 0.25 0.77
C TYR A 100 -0.41 0.86 1.99
N LYS A 101 -0.37 0.11 3.09
CA LYS A 101 0.26 0.53 4.35
C LYS A 101 1.77 0.74 4.21
N CYS A 102 2.48 -0.16 3.52
CA CYS A 102 3.90 0.01 3.27
C CYS A 102 4.17 1.24 2.39
N TRP A 103 3.40 1.42 1.32
CA TRP A 103 3.51 2.61 0.47
C TRP A 103 3.18 3.91 1.19
N SER A 104 2.27 3.91 2.16
CA SER A 104 1.89 5.11 2.91
C SER A 104 2.98 5.57 3.88
N ILE A 105 3.78 4.65 4.42
CA ILE A 105 4.92 4.99 5.30
C ILE A 105 6.03 5.70 4.53
N VAL A 106 6.31 5.23 3.32
CA VAL A 106 7.41 5.70 2.47
C VAL A 106 7.11 7.07 1.84
N GLN A 107 5.86 7.53 1.89
CA GLN A 107 5.48 8.87 1.41
C GLN A 107 6.30 9.96 2.13
N GLY A 108 6.81 10.92 1.35
CA GLY A 108 7.65 12.03 1.85
C GLY A 108 9.15 11.86 1.62
N PHE A 109 9.63 10.68 1.22
CA PHE A 109 11.07 10.41 1.03
C PHE A 109 11.49 10.22 -0.44
N GLY A 110 10.68 10.73 -1.38
CA GLY A 110 10.90 10.56 -2.82
C GLY A 110 10.19 9.34 -3.41
N ALA A 111 9.11 8.89 -2.77
CA ALA A 111 8.31 7.74 -3.22
C ALA A 111 7.87 7.90 -4.70
N ARG A 112 8.06 6.85 -5.49
CA ARG A 112 7.73 6.85 -6.92
C ARG A 112 6.23 6.84 -7.22
N THR A 113 5.41 6.37 -6.28
CA THR A 113 3.95 6.30 -6.42
C THR A 113 3.25 6.60 -5.10
N THR A 114 1.96 6.96 -5.18
CA THR A 114 1.08 7.13 -4.02
C THR A 114 0.46 5.79 -3.63
N PRO A 115 0.11 5.57 -2.35
CA PRO A 115 -0.42 4.28 -1.89
C PRO A 115 -1.74 3.90 -2.57
N GLY A 116 -2.58 4.89 -2.90
CA GLY A 116 -3.81 4.68 -3.66
C GLY A 116 -3.55 4.23 -5.10
N LYS A 117 -2.59 4.84 -5.80
CA LYS A 117 -2.19 4.42 -7.16
C LYS A 117 -1.49 3.06 -7.14
N ALA A 118 -0.68 2.81 -6.10
CA ALA A 118 0.01 1.55 -5.92
C ALA A 118 -0.96 0.38 -5.92
N VAL A 119 -2.09 0.46 -5.22
CA VAL A 119 -3.12 -0.60 -5.21
C VAL A 119 -4.08 -0.50 -6.40
N GLY A 120 -4.55 0.70 -6.74
CA GLY A 120 -5.60 0.88 -7.74
C GLY A 120 -5.20 0.41 -9.15
N TYR A 121 -3.95 0.62 -9.55
CA TYR A 121 -3.48 0.23 -10.87
C TYR A 121 -3.22 -1.28 -11.02
N LEU A 122 -3.20 -2.05 -9.92
CA LEU A 122 -3.25 -3.52 -10.03
C LEU A 122 -4.59 -4.00 -10.58
N PHE A 123 -5.67 -3.23 -10.46
CA PHE A 123 -6.97 -3.67 -10.98
C PHE A 123 -7.16 -3.37 -12.46
N ILE A 124 -6.22 -2.66 -13.11
CA ILE A 124 -6.31 -2.31 -14.53
C ILE A 124 -5.83 -3.52 -15.36
N PRO A 125 -6.71 -4.12 -16.18
CA PRO A 125 -6.33 -5.23 -17.05
C PRO A 125 -5.17 -4.84 -17.98
N PHE A 126 -4.27 -5.79 -18.26
CA PHE A 126 -3.05 -5.63 -19.07
C PHE A 126 -1.99 -4.69 -18.49
N PHE A 127 -2.38 -3.53 -17.96
CA PHE A 127 -1.46 -2.62 -17.27
C PHE A 127 -0.93 -3.21 -15.97
N ASN A 128 -1.71 -4.08 -15.29
CA ASN A 128 -1.28 -4.80 -14.10
C ASN A 128 0.08 -5.51 -14.29
N PHE A 129 0.34 -6.14 -15.44
CA PHE A 129 1.57 -6.91 -15.69
C PHE A 129 2.83 -6.04 -15.62
N TYR A 130 2.74 -4.80 -16.08
CA TYR A 130 3.81 -3.82 -15.92
C TYR A 130 3.81 -3.25 -14.49
N TRP A 131 2.63 -2.89 -14.00
CA TRP A 131 2.47 -2.16 -12.76
C TRP A 131 2.91 -2.95 -11.52
N ILE A 132 2.80 -4.28 -11.55
CA ILE A 132 3.24 -5.15 -10.47
C ILE A 132 4.73 -4.97 -10.14
N PHE A 133 5.58 -4.72 -11.15
CA PHE A 133 6.99 -4.41 -10.93
C PHE A 133 7.16 -3.05 -10.25
N VAL A 134 6.39 -2.04 -10.66
CA VAL A 134 6.44 -0.72 -10.05
C VAL A 134 5.95 -0.78 -8.59
N ALA A 135 4.86 -1.51 -8.35
CA ALA A 135 4.22 -1.58 -7.04
C ALA A 135 4.98 -2.46 -6.04
N LEU A 136 5.57 -3.58 -6.46
CA LEU A 136 6.26 -4.51 -5.56
C LEU A 136 7.77 -4.29 -5.55
N LYS A 137 8.45 -4.37 -6.70
CA LYS A 137 9.90 -4.17 -6.78
C LYS A 137 10.26 -2.70 -6.51
N GLY A 138 9.45 -1.75 -6.98
CA GLY A 138 9.63 -0.34 -6.64
C GLY A 138 9.46 -0.08 -5.14
N LEU A 139 8.53 -0.77 -4.48
CA LEU A 139 8.36 -0.65 -3.03
C LEU A 139 9.59 -1.13 -2.27
N SER A 140 10.20 -2.27 -2.64
CA SER A 140 11.38 -2.76 -1.93
C SER A 140 12.59 -1.85 -2.09
N GLU A 141 12.79 -1.27 -3.27
CA GLU A 141 13.85 -0.26 -3.51
C GLU A 141 13.64 1.01 -2.69
N ASP A 142 12.42 1.57 -2.74
CA ASP A 142 12.09 2.81 -2.03
C ASP A 142 12.09 2.59 -0.50
N ALA A 143 11.58 1.44 -0.04
CA ALA A 143 11.60 1.06 1.37
C ALA A 143 13.03 0.83 1.90
N ASN A 144 13.92 0.22 1.11
CA ASN A 144 15.32 0.05 1.52
C ASN A 144 16.07 1.38 1.54
N THR A 145 15.76 2.28 0.60
CA THR A 145 16.32 3.64 0.60
C THR A 145 15.84 4.42 1.82
N PHE A 146 14.56 4.32 2.16
CA PHE A 146 13.99 4.88 3.38
C PHE A 146 14.65 4.28 4.63
N SER A 147 14.80 2.95 4.66
CA SER A 147 15.43 2.22 5.77
C SER A 147 16.86 2.69 6.03
N LYS A 148 17.66 2.85 4.97
CA LYS A 148 19.03 3.38 5.07
C LYS A 148 19.08 4.82 5.58
N ARG A 149 18.14 5.68 5.16
CA ARG A 149 18.09 7.08 5.61
C ARG A 149 17.66 7.23 7.07
N GLN A 150 16.82 6.30 7.55
CA GLN A 150 16.33 6.26 8.91
C GLN A 150 17.19 5.35 9.81
N GLU A 151 18.37 4.93 9.33
CA GLU A 151 19.28 3.99 10.00
C GLU A 151 18.60 2.71 10.54
N MET A 152 17.51 2.30 9.88
CA MET A 152 16.79 1.09 10.23
C MET A 152 17.53 -0.14 9.71
N ARG A 153 17.66 -1.16 10.55
CA ARG A 153 18.37 -2.41 10.22
C ARG A 153 17.55 -3.39 9.38
N LYS A 154 16.34 -3.01 8.96
CA LYS A 154 15.37 -3.91 8.32
C LYS A 154 15.19 -3.53 6.86
N GLU A 155 15.62 -4.43 5.97
CA GLU A 155 15.50 -4.28 4.53
C GLU A 155 14.53 -5.31 3.95
N ILE A 156 13.76 -4.91 2.95
CA ILE A 156 12.91 -5.78 2.16
C ILE A 156 13.77 -6.39 1.04
N SER A 157 13.70 -7.71 0.84
CA SER A 157 14.46 -8.36 -0.22
C SER A 157 13.93 -7.96 -1.60
N VAL A 158 14.75 -7.23 -2.36
CA VAL A 158 14.41 -6.83 -3.74
C VAL A 158 14.29 -8.06 -4.64
N GLY A 159 15.17 -9.05 -4.46
CA GLY A 159 15.13 -10.29 -5.22
C GLY A 159 13.85 -11.09 -5.00
N LEU A 160 13.36 -11.17 -3.76
CA LEU A 160 12.12 -11.88 -3.45
C LEU A 160 10.89 -11.19 -4.06
N SER A 161 10.86 -9.85 -3.98
CA SER A 161 9.82 -9.04 -4.63
C SER A 161 9.81 -9.20 -6.16
N LEU A 162 11.00 -9.22 -6.77
CA LEU A 162 11.16 -9.42 -8.22
C LEU A 162 10.72 -10.83 -8.65
N SER A 163 11.13 -11.87 -7.92
CA SER A 163 10.72 -13.25 -8.19
C SER A 163 9.20 -13.41 -8.16
N ILE A 164 8.53 -12.79 -7.18
CA ILE A 164 7.06 -12.78 -7.10
C ILE A 164 6.44 -12.09 -8.32
N CYS A 165 6.99 -10.95 -8.77
CA CYS A 165 6.50 -10.28 -9.99
C CYS A 165 6.58 -11.20 -11.22
N ILE A 166 7.70 -11.91 -11.41
CA ILE A 166 7.87 -12.83 -12.55
C ILE A 166 6.88 -13.99 -12.45
N ILE A 167 6.72 -14.58 -11.26
CA ILE A 167 5.82 -15.73 -11.04
C ILE A 167 4.36 -15.36 -11.26
N LEU A 168 3.92 -14.16 -10.84
CA LEU A 168 2.55 -13.68 -11.03
C LEU A 168 2.18 -13.45 -12.49
N ILE A 169 3.16 -13.18 -13.35
CA ILE A 169 2.92 -12.96 -14.79
C ILE A 169 2.77 -14.27 -15.54
N ILE A 170 3.47 -15.34 -15.13
CA ILE A 170 3.41 -16.62 -15.82
C ILE A 170 2.14 -17.37 -15.36
N PRO A 171 1.11 -17.51 -16.22
CA PRO A 171 -0.07 -18.27 -15.85
C PRO A 171 0.33 -19.70 -15.49
N TYR A 172 -0.40 -20.31 -14.56
CA TYR A 172 -0.17 -21.67 -14.02
C TYR A 172 1.02 -21.84 -13.05
N ILE A 173 2.01 -20.95 -13.01
CA ILE A 173 3.10 -20.98 -12.00
C ILE A 173 2.71 -20.25 -10.70
N ASN A 174 1.61 -19.50 -10.73
CA ASN A 174 1.15 -18.67 -9.62
C ASN A 174 0.98 -19.43 -8.28
N MET A 175 0.70 -20.74 -8.31
CA MET A 175 0.67 -21.57 -7.08
C MET A 175 2.00 -21.59 -6.33
N LEU A 176 3.14 -21.54 -7.03
CA LEU A 176 4.46 -21.44 -6.40
C LEU A 176 4.73 -20.05 -5.83
N GLY A 177 3.98 -19.03 -6.28
CA GLY A 177 4.06 -17.66 -5.78
C GLY A 177 3.49 -17.50 -4.37
N LEU A 178 2.47 -18.28 -4.00
CA LEU A 178 1.79 -18.20 -2.71
C LEU A 178 2.72 -18.34 -1.49
N PRO A 179 3.62 -19.34 -1.40
CA PRO A 179 4.57 -19.41 -0.28
C PRO A 179 5.56 -18.24 -0.27
N LEU A 180 5.99 -17.74 -1.43
CA LEU A 180 6.88 -16.59 -1.52
C LEU A 180 6.18 -15.30 -1.09
N GLN A 181 4.92 -15.12 -1.50
CA GLN A 181 4.06 -14.01 -1.08
C GLN A 181 3.84 -14.02 0.44
N ASN A 182 3.72 -15.21 1.04
CA ASN A 182 3.67 -15.38 2.48
C ASN A 182 4.96 -14.88 3.15
N ILE A 183 6.13 -15.25 2.65
CA ILE A 183 7.42 -14.73 3.17
C ILE A 183 7.50 -13.21 3.01
N LEU A 184 7.05 -12.67 1.87
CA LEU A 184 7.04 -11.23 1.62
C LEU A 184 6.17 -10.48 2.63
N ILE A 185 5.02 -11.03 3.02
CA ILE A 185 4.13 -10.39 4.00
C ILE A 185 4.80 -10.23 5.37
N TYR A 186 5.65 -11.18 5.77
CA TYR A 186 6.42 -11.08 7.00
C TYR A 186 7.46 -9.95 6.91
N GLN A 187 8.14 -9.81 5.76
CA GLN A 187 9.08 -8.70 5.54
C GLN A 187 8.37 -7.35 5.56
N TRP A 188 7.19 -7.25 4.93
CA TRP A 188 6.37 -6.05 4.94
C TRP A 188 5.87 -5.68 6.33
N ALA A 189 5.42 -6.68 7.11
CA ALA A 189 4.95 -6.46 8.47
C ALA A 189 6.08 -6.01 9.40
N ASP A 190 7.26 -6.63 9.29
CA ASP A 190 8.45 -6.24 10.06
C ASP A 190 8.86 -4.80 9.72
N PHE A 191 9.01 -4.48 8.44
CA PHE A 191 9.30 -3.12 7.97
C PHE A 191 8.26 -2.09 8.46
N TYR A 192 6.96 -2.38 8.27
CA TYR A 192 5.88 -1.46 8.66
C TYR A 192 5.87 -1.24 10.17
N ASN A 193 6.00 -2.31 10.96
CA ASN A 193 5.96 -2.21 12.41
C ASN A 193 7.17 -1.43 12.95
N THR A 194 8.37 -1.63 12.38
CA THR A 194 9.55 -0.84 12.76
C THR A 194 9.41 0.63 12.37
N ALA A 195 8.98 0.91 11.14
CA ALA A 195 8.84 2.28 10.65
C ALA A 195 7.68 3.05 11.31
N ALA A 196 6.62 2.36 11.74
CA ALA A 196 5.54 2.97 12.51
C ALA A 196 6.00 3.31 13.94
N LEU A 197 6.88 2.49 14.52
CA LEU A 197 7.46 2.76 15.85
C LEU A 197 8.40 3.98 15.81
N SER A 198 9.25 4.11 14.78
CA SER A 198 10.15 5.27 14.66
C SER A 198 9.38 6.58 14.55
N LYS A 199 8.33 6.64 13.71
CA LYS A 199 7.48 7.85 13.61
C LYS A 199 6.80 8.21 14.93
N ASN A 200 6.33 7.23 15.70
CA ASN A 200 5.72 7.50 17.00
C ASN A 200 6.73 8.05 18.02
N HIS A 201 7.99 7.60 17.96
CA HIS A 201 9.06 8.12 18.78
C HIS A 201 9.27 9.61 18.46
N ASP A 202 9.49 9.97 17.20
CA ASP A 202 9.71 11.37 16.78
C ASP A 202 8.58 12.32 17.20
N ILE A 203 7.31 11.89 17.06
CA ILE A 203 6.14 12.69 17.46
C ILE A 203 6.13 12.95 18.98
N SER A 204 6.63 12.02 19.79
CA SER A 204 6.67 12.19 21.25
C SER A 204 7.70 13.24 21.68
N PHE A 205 8.86 13.34 21.01
CA PHE A 205 9.85 14.39 21.28
C PHE A 205 9.33 15.77 20.88
N VAL A 206 8.76 15.89 19.67
CA VAL A 206 8.20 17.16 19.21
C VAL A 206 7.09 17.68 20.14
N LYS A 207 6.27 16.77 20.69
CA LYS A 207 5.25 17.15 21.68
C LYS A 207 5.85 17.56 23.03
N ALA A 208 6.95 16.95 23.46
CA ALA A 208 7.62 17.33 24.69
C ALA A 208 8.24 18.73 24.58
N ASP A 209 8.84 19.04 23.43
CA ASP A 209 9.46 20.35 23.18
C ASP A 209 8.43 21.48 23.01
N ALA A 210 7.21 21.17 22.56
CA ALA A 210 6.13 22.15 22.38
C ALA A 210 5.39 22.54 23.68
N VAL A 211 5.71 21.92 24.82
CA VAL A 211 5.07 22.18 26.13
C VAL A 211 5.98 23.02 27.05
N VAL A 212 7.16 23.42 26.57
CA VAL A 212 8.11 24.33 27.25
C VAL A 212 8.02 25.73 26.64
#